data_AF-A0A953QIY5-F1
#
_entry.id   AF-A0A953QIY5-F1
#
_cell.length_a   1.000
_cell.length_b   1.000
_cell.length_c   1.000
_cell.angle_alpha   90.00
_cell.angle_beta   90.00
_cell.angle_gamma   90.00
#
_symmetry.space_group_name_H-M   'P 1'
#
loop_
_entity.id
_entity.type
_entity.pdbx_description
1 polymer ?
#
loop_
_entity_poly.entity_id
_entity_poly.type
_entity_poly.pdbx_seq_one_letter_code
_entity_poly.pdbx_strand_id
1 'polypeptide(L)'
;MATAILHPTQQDSGQIFVPREHGATAMLLTPFFAAAILLRSIYWQEVVVLIAIVCAFAIKDPLVVIARQRLVWKQPHAETKAAVRSAVIEFWLMIACGIALLATRDWRPLVALFAGAAGFTAVAVRLTVRNRQRSEWFQVASAVGLSSTSIAACLAAVGEIPQWCWMLWLLSAL
;
A
#
# COMPACT_ATOMS: atom_id res chain seq x y z
N MET A 1 20.97 -33.85 42.95
CA MET A 1 19.78 -34.05 42.10
C MET A 1 19.56 -32.76 41.32
N ALA A 2 19.88 -32.79 40.02
CA ALA A 2 19.85 -31.65 39.13
C ALA A 2 18.48 -31.55 38.45
N THR A 3 17.74 -30.48 38.71
CA THR A 3 16.45 -30.20 38.09
C THR A 3 16.71 -29.40 36.81
N ALA A 4 16.66 -30.08 35.67
CA ALA A 4 16.76 -29.46 34.35
C ALA A 4 15.53 -28.57 34.11
N ILE A 5 15.75 -27.25 34.08
CA ILE A 5 14.76 -26.28 33.61
C ILE A 5 14.72 -26.39 32.09
N LEU A 6 13.71 -27.07 31.57
CA LEU A 6 13.42 -27.12 30.14
C LEU A 6 13.02 -25.71 29.68
N HIS A 7 13.92 -25.06 28.93
CA HIS A 7 13.60 -23.90 28.11
C HIS A 7 12.45 -24.28 27.15
N PRO A 8 11.34 -23.53 27.12
CA PRO A 8 10.38 -23.69 26.03
C PRO A 8 11.07 -23.25 24.74
N THR A 9 11.14 -24.20 23.80
CA THR A 9 11.51 -24.01 22.41
C THR A 9 10.71 -22.85 21.84
N GLN A 10 11.41 -21.77 21.49
CA GLN A 10 10.88 -20.66 20.70
C GLN A 10 10.27 -21.26 19.43
N GLN A 11 8.94 -21.28 19.38
CA GLN A 11 8.20 -21.66 18.19
C GLN A 11 8.58 -20.72 17.06
N ASP A 12 9.24 -21.28 16.05
CA ASP A 12 9.51 -20.69 14.73
C ASP A 12 8.17 -20.58 13.96
N SER A 13 7.21 -19.87 14.56
CA SER A 13 5.92 -19.58 13.95
C SER A 13 6.17 -18.48 12.95
N GLY A 14 6.19 -18.86 11.66
CA GLY A 14 6.38 -17.94 10.54
C GLY A 14 5.62 -16.65 10.80
N GLN A 15 6.37 -15.58 11.10
CA GLN A 15 5.82 -14.26 11.36
C GLN A 15 5.21 -13.76 10.07
N ILE A 16 3.94 -14.08 9.87
CA ILE A 16 3.08 -13.41 8.90
C ILE A 16 3.06 -11.96 9.38
N PHE A 17 3.65 -11.06 8.58
CA PHE A 17 3.63 -9.63 8.82
C PHE A 17 2.20 -9.13 8.56
N VAL A 18 1.28 -9.46 9.46
CA VAL A 18 -0.11 -8.99 9.36
C VAL A 18 -0.11 -7.51 9.76
N PRO A 19 -0.65 -6.60 8.92
CA PRO A 19 -0.72 -5.18 9.23
C PRO A 19 -1.44 -4.95 10.57
N ARG A 20 -0.79 -4.31 11.54
CA ARG A 20 -1.38 -4.04 12.87
C ARG A 20 -2.53 -3.01 12.84
N GLU A 21 -2.77 -2.35 11.71
CA GLU A 21 -3.71 -1.23 11.57
C GLU A 21 -4.92 -1.58 10.69
N HIS A 22 -5.65 -2.64 11.05
CA HIS A 22 -6.84 -3.10 10.30
C HIS A 22 -7.90 -2.00 10.15
N GLY A 23 -8.09 -1.18 11.18
CA GLY A 23 -9.03 -0.05 11.15
C GLY A 23 -8.61 1.08 10.21
N ALA A 24 -7.31 1.41 10.16
CA ALA A 24 -6.80 2.42 9.24
C ALA A 24 -7.00 1.94 7.79
N THR A 25 -6.57 0.73 7.47
CA THR A 25 -6.68 0.17 6.10
C THR A 25 -8.13 0.14 5.60
N ALA A 26 -9.10 -0.19 6.45
CA ALA A 26 -10.52 -0.14 6.11
C ALA A 26 -11.01 1.30 5.84
N MET A 27 -10.57 2.26 6.66
CA MET A 27 -10.88 3.68 6.45
C MET A 27 -10.26 4.19 5.13
N LEU A 28 -9.08 3.69 4.76
CA LEU A 28 -8.39 4.04 3.51
C LEU A 28 -9.04 3.48 2.24
N LEU A 29 -9.76 2.36 2.34
CA LEU A 29 -10.50 1.78 1.20
C LEU A 29 -11.89 2.39 1.01
N THR A 30 -12.36 3.18 1.97
CA THR A 30 -13.68 3.85 1.89
C THR A 30 -13.86 4.68 0.61
N PRO A 31 -12.93 5.58 0.22
CA PRO A 31 -13.06 6.34 -1.04
C PRO A 31 -13.09 5.46 -2.29
N PHE A 32 -12.36 4.34 -2.30
CA PHE A 32 -12.39 3.36 -3.39
C PHE A 32 -13.80 2.75 -3.53
N PHE A 33 -14.33 2.18 -2.45
CA PHE A 33 -15.64 1.53 -2.48
C PHE A 33 -16.78 2.52 -2.72
N ALA A 34 -16.70 3.74 -2.17
CA ALA A 34 -17.68 4.78 -2.43
C ALA A 34 -17.75 5.12 -3.93
N ALA A 35 -16.60 5.25 -4.60
CA ALA A 35 -16.56 5.46 -6.05
C ALA A 35 -17.11 4.24 -6.82
N ALA A 36 -16.70 3.02 -6.48
CA ALA A 36 -17.18 1.79 -7.12
C ALA A 36 -18.71 1.62 -7.00
N ILE A 37 -19.28 1.91 -5.83
CA ILE A 37 -20.74 1.85 -5.62
C ILE A 37 -21.46 2.91 -6.46
N LEU A 38 -20.91 4.13 -6.54
CA LEU A 38 -21.50 5.21 -7.34
C LEU A 38 -21.45 4.94 -8.85
N LEU A 39 -20.45 4.19 -9.31
CA LEU A 39 -20.33 3.74 -10.71
C LEU A 39 -21.43 2.74 -11.10
N ARG A 40 -22.03 2.01 -10.14
CA ARG A 40 -23.11 1.02 -10.33
C ARG A 40 -22.78 -0.14 -11.28
N SER A 41 -21.53 -0.26 -11.69
CA SER A 41 -21.00 -1.27 -12.60
C SER A 41 -19.81 -1.92 -11.94
N ILE A 42 -19.68 -3.24 -12.07
CA ILE A 42 -18.52 -3.98 -11.54
C ILE A 42 -17.71 -4.47 -12.73
N TYR A 43 -16.50 -3.96 -12.86
CA TYR A 43 -15.52 -4.40 -13.84
C TYR A 43 -14.41 -5.23 -13.17
N TRP A 44 -13.89 -6.23 -13.87
CA TRP A 44 -12.80 -7.07 -13.34
C TRP A 44 -11.53 -6.25 -13.06
N GLN A 45 -11.34 -5.16 -13.79
CA GLN A 45 -10.22 -4.23 -13.62
C GLN A 45 -10.26 -3.50 -12.28
N GLU A 46 -11.44 -3.27 -11.70
CA GLU A 46 -11.57 -2.69 -10.37
C GLU A 46 -10.97 -3.62 -9.31
N VAL A 47 -11.19 -4.93 -9.45
CA VAL A 47 -10.59 -5.93 -8.55
C VAL A 47 -9.06 -5.91 -8.66
N VAL A 48 -8.52 -5.77 -9.87
CA VAL A 48 -7.08 -5.68 -10.09
C VAL A 48 -6.50 -4.40 -9.47
N VAL A 49 -7.15 -3.26 -9.65
CA VAL A 49 -6.73 -1.99 -9.01
C VAL A 49 -6.84 -2.09 -7.50
N LEU A 50 -7.89 -2.72 -6.96
CA LEU A 50 -8.03 -2.94 -5.53
C LEU A 50 -6.87 -3.78 -4.97
N ILE A 51 -6.53 -4.88 -5.64
CA ILE A 51 -5.38 -5.71 -5.26
C ILE A 51 -4.09 -4.88 -5.31
N ALA A 52 -3.89 -4.08 -6.36
CA ALA A 52 -2.72 -3.22 -6.49
C ALA A 52 -2.63 -2.18 -5.36
N ILE A 53 -3.75 -1.56 -4.97
CA ILE A 53 -3.82 -0.60 -3.85
C ILE A 53 -3.46 -1.29 -2.54
N VAL A 54 -4.02 -2.48 -2.27
CA VAL A 54 -3.71 -3.25 -1.06
C VAL A 54 -2.22 -3.61 -1.02
N CYS A 55 -1.64 -4.04 -2.16
CA CYS A 55 -0.20 -4.30 -2.25
C CYS A 55 0.63 -3.03 -2.00
N ALA A 56 0.21 -1.90 -2.55
CA ALA A 56 0.90 -0.62 -2.36
C ALA A 56 0.88 -0.15 -0.89
N PHE A 57 -0.16 -0.50 -0.13
CA PHE A 57 -0.20 -0.26 1.32
C PHE A 57 0.64 -1.26 2.10
N ALA A 58 0.58 -2.54 1.73
CA ALA A 58 1.33 -3.61 2.39
C ALA A 58 2.85 -3.42 2.24
N ILE A 59 3.33 -2.94 1.09
CA ILE A 59 4.76 -2.81 0.79
C ILE A 59 5.49 -1.73 1.58
N LYS A 60 4.75 -0.76 2.14
CA LYS A 60 5.35 0.35 2.90
C LYS A 60 6.15 -0.16 4.11
N ASP A 61 5.55 -1.06 4.91
CA ASP A 61 6.16 -1.55 6.16
C ASP A 61 7.44 -2.37 5.92
N PRO A 62 7.49 -3.38 5.03
CA PRO A 62 8.73 -4.10 4.74
C PRO A 62 9.77 -3.19 4.10
N LEU A 63 9.36 -2.21 3.27
CA LEU A 63 10.28 -1.27 2.66
C LEU A 63 10.93 -0.34 3.70
N VAL A 64 10.19 0.07 4.74
CA VAL A 64 10.75 0.82 5.88
C VAL A 64 11.75 -0.04 6.66
N VAL A 65 11.45 -1.31 6.93
CA VAL A 65 12.39 -2.22 7.63
C VAL A 65 13.67 -2.38 6.83
N ILE A 66 13.58 -2.67 5.53
CA ILE A 66 14.73 -2.80 4.63
C ILE A 66 15.53 -1.48 4.57
N ALA A 67 14.84 -0.34 4.46
CA ALA A 67 15.50 0.97 4.39
C ALA A 67 16.20 1.33 5.72
N ARG A 68 15.58 1.05 6.87
CA ARG A 68 16.19 1.25 8.20
C ARG A 68 17.40 0.34 8.40
N GLN A 69 17.30 -0.92 7.99
CA GLN A 69 18.43 -1.85 8.06
C GLN A 69 19.62 -1.33 7.23
N ARG A 70 19.39 -0.88 5.99
CA ARG A 70 20.43 -0.36 5.11
C ARG A 70 21.05 0.96 5.61
N LEU A 71 20.22 1.87 6.13
CA LEU A 71 20.65 3.23 6.46
C LEU A 71 21.11 3.42 7.91
N VAL A 72 20.54 2.66 8.86
CA VAL A 72 20.77 2.85 10.30
C VAL A 72 21.56 1.70 10.90
N TRP A 73 21.09 0.45 10.73
CA TRP A 73 21.61 -0.68 11.51
C TRP A 73 22.86 -1.35 10.92
N LYS A 74 23.04 -1.35 9.59
CA LYS A 74 24.19 -1.95 8.88
C LYS A 74 24.47 -3.44 9.17
N GLN A 75 23.69 -4.10 10.03
CA GLN A 75 23.79 -5.52 10.37
C GLN A 75 22.49 -6.26 10.02
N PRO A 76 22.58 -7.50 9.48
CA PRO A 76 21.42 -8.30 9.11
C PRO A 76 20.68 -8.83 10.35
N HIS A 77 19.41 -8.44 10.50
CA HIS A 77 18.52 -8.97 11.53
C HIS A 77 17.61 -10.06 10.94
N ALA A 78 17.13 -10.99 11.75
CA ALA A 78 16.24 -12.08 11.29
C ALA A 78 14.97 -11.54 10.61
N GLU A 79 14.44 -10.42 11.09
CA GLU A 79 13.27 -9.71 10.53
C GLU A 79 13.50 -9.20 9.08
N THR A 80 14.75 -8.95 8.69
CA THR A 80 15.09 -8.54 7.34
C THR A 80 14.72 -9.59 6.29
N LYS A 81 14.94 -10.88 6.59
CA LYS A 81 14.69 -11.95 5.61
C LYS A 81 13.19 -12.09 5.32
N ALA A 82 12.36 -11.97 6.36
CA ALA A 82 10.91 -11.96 6.22
C ALA A 82 10.43 -10.73 5.43
N ALA A 83 10.94 -9.54 5.75
CA ALA A 83 10.59 -8.30 5.05
C ALA A 83 11.01 -8.30 3.56
N VAL A 84 12.18 -8.86 3.24
CA VAL A 84 12.61 -9.00 1.83
C VAL A 84 11.71 -9.96 1.08
N ARG A 85 11.33 -11.10 1.70
CA ARG A 85 10.42 -12.06 1.06
C ARG A 85 9.05 -11.45 0.80
N SER A 86 8.46 -10.73 1.76
CA SER A 86 7.16 -10.07 1.55
C SER A 86 7.25 -8.97 0.48
N ALA A 87 8.29 -8.14 0.53
CA ALA A 87 8.50 -7.09 -0.47
C ALA A 87 8.65 -7.66 -1.89
N VAL A 88 9.35 -8.80 -2.05
CA VAL A 88 9.46 -9.46 -3.36
C VAL A 88 8.12 -10.00 -3.84
N ILE A 89 7.34 -10.64 -2.96
CA ILE A 89 6.00 -11.16 -3.30
C ILE A 89 5.07 -10.02 -3.74
N GLU A 90 5.01 -8.94 -2.95
CA GLU A 90 4.16 -7.78 -3.24
C GLU A 90 4.61 -7.05 -4.50
N PHE A 91 5.92 -6.97 -4.75
CA PHE A 91 6.46 -6.38 -5.97
C PHE A 91 6.06 -7.20 -7.22
N TRP A 92 6.16 -8.53 -7.16
CA TRP A 92 5.69 -9.39 -8.25
C TRP A 92 4.18 -9.30 -8.46
N LEU A 93 3.41 -9.22 -7.37
CA LEU A 93 1.96 -9.06 -7.45
C LEU A 93 1.58 -7.70 -8.05
N MET A 94 2.29 -6.63 -7.70
CA MET A 94 2.16 -5.32 -8.34
C MET A 94 2.49 -5.36 -9.84
N ILE A 95 3.55 -6.07 -10.25
CA ILE A 95 3.88 -6.24 -11.67
C ILE A 95 2.76 -6.98 -12.40
N ALA A 96 2.24 -8.07 -11.81
CA ALA A 96 1.13 -8.82 -12.38
C ALA A 96 -0.12 -7.93 -12.54
N CYS A 97 -0.45 -7.12 -11.52
CA CYS A 97 -1.54 -6.16 -11.60
C CYS A 97 -1.28 -5.09 -12.66
N GLY A 98 -0.05 -4.58 -12.75
CA GLY A 98 0.35 -3.60 -13.76
C GLY A 98 0.17 -4.13 -15.18
N ILE A 99 0.62 -5.36 -15.44
CA ILE A 99 0.45 -6.03 -16.74
C ILE A 99 -1.04 -6.23 -17.06
N ALA A 100 -1.84 -6.67 -16.09
CA ALA A 100 -3.28 -6.83 -16.26
C ALA A 100 -3.97 -5.49 -16.56
N LEU A 101 -3.53 -4.39 -15.96
CA LEU A 101 -4.06 -3.05 -16.20
C LEU A 101 -3.61 -2.46 -17.55
N LEU A 102 -2.56 -2.98 -18.19
CA LEU A 102 -2.23 -2.57 -19.57
C LEU A 102 -3.30 -3.00 -20.59
N ALA A 103 -4.16 -3.97 -20.23
CA ALA A 103 -5.31 -4.35 -21.03
C ALA A 103 -6.51 -3.38 -20.90
N THR A 104 -6.38 -2.32 -20.09
CA THR A 104 -7.40 -1.27 -19.99
C THR A 104 -7.40 -0.38 -21.22
N ARG A 105 -8.56 0.26 -21.48
CA ARG A 105 -8.75 1.17 -22.62
C ARG A 105 -7.75 2.33 -22.62
N ASP A 106 -7.52 2.92 -21.44
CA ASP A 106 -6.61 4.04 -21.24
C ASP A 106 -5.67 3.81 -20.04
N TRP A 107 -4.53 3.17 -20.31
CA TRP A 107 -3.53 2.82 -19.30
C TRP A 107 -2.69 4.03 -18.81
N ARG A 108 -2.61 5.11 -19.59
CA ARG A 108 -1.78 6.29 -19.30
C ARG A 108 -2.10 6.96 -17.96
N PRO A 109 -3.37 7.32 -17.66
CA PRO A 109 -3.71 7.94 -16.38
C PRO A 109 -3.47 7.00 -15.19
N LEU A 110 -3.69 5.69 -15.37
CA LEU A 110 -3.36 4.69 -14.35
C LEU A 110 -1.86 4.65 -14.07
N VAL A 111 -1.02 4.62 -15.11
CA VAL A 111 0.45 4.66 -14.95
C VAL A 111 0.89 5.94 -14.25
N ALA A 112 0.33 7.09 -14.62
CA ALA A 112 0.65 8.36 -13.94
C ALA A 112 0.28 8.31 -12.45
N LEU A 113 -0.90 7.78 -12.12
CA LEU A 113 -1.37 7.65 -10.75
C LEU A 113 -0.50 6.70 -9.92
N PHE A 114 -0.20 5.51 -10.44
CA PHE A 114 0.64 4.53 -9.74
C PHE A 114 2.11 4.98 -9.66
N ALA A 115 2.63 5.70 -10.65
CA ALA A 115 3.95 6.32 -10.58
C ALA A 115 4.00 7.40 -9.48
N GLY A 116 2.95 8.23 -9.39
CA GLY A 116 2.78 9.19 -8.31
C GLY A 116 2.74 8.53 -6.93
N ALA A 117 1.97 7.45 -6.80
CA ALA A 117 1.89 6.66 -5.57
C ALA A 117 3.24 6.02 -5.20
N ALA A 118 3.98 5.47 -6.17
CA ALA A 118 5.31 4.91 -5.95
C ALA A 118 6.31 5.99 -5.48
N GLY A 119 6.30 7.17 -6.11
CA GLY A 119 7.10 8.32 -5.69
C GLY A 119 6.75 8.77 -4.26
N PHE A 120 5.45 8.86 -3.96
CA PHE A 120 4.96 9.19 -2.64
C PHE A 120 5.42 8.17 -1.58
N THR A 121 5.32 6.87 -1.86
CA THR A 121 5.80 5.80 -0.97
C THR A 121 7.31 5.90 -0.74
N ALA A 122 8.12 6.20 -1.77
CA ALA A 122 9.56 6.40 -1.60
C ALA A 122 9.88 7.58 -0.67
N VAL A 123 9.16 8.70 -0.81
CA VAL A 123 9.28 9.86 0.08
C VAL A 123 8.83 9.50 1.49
N ALA A 124 7.71 8.80 1.63
CA ALA A 124 7.18 8.31 2.90
C ALA A 124 8.22 7.46 3.65
N VAL A 125 8.77 6.44 2.99
CA VAL A 125 9.80 5.58 3.57
C VAL A 125 11.02 6.39 3.99
N ARG A 126 11.49 7.32 3.15
CA ARG A 126 12.64 8.18 3.48
C ARG A 126 12.38 9.05 4.72
N LEU A 127 11.19 9.63 4.83
CA LEU A 127 10.80 10.45 5.98
C LEU A 127 10.66 9.60 7.25
N THR A 128 10.08 8.40 7.13
CA THR A 128 9.92 7.45 8.24
C THR A 128 11.26 6.93 8.77
N VAL A 129 12.22 6.67 7.88
CA VAL A 129 13.60 6.29 8.29
C VAL A 129 14.29 7.44 9.01
N ARG A 130 14.06 8.70 8.58
CA ARG A 130 14.61 9.91 9.21
C ARG A 130 13.80 10.41 10.41
N ASN A 131 12.82 9.64 10.87
CA ASN A 131 11.94 9.98 11.99
C ASN A 131 11.18 11.32 11.83
N ARG A 132 10.86 11.71 10.59
CA ARG A 132 10.11 12.94 10.23
C ARG A 132 8.65 12.67 9.83
N GLN A 133 8.12 11.49 10.15
CA GLN A 133 6.75 11.08 9.80
C GLN A 133 5.66 11.99 10.41
N ARG A 134 5.95 12.66 11.52
CA ARG A 134 4.99 13.51 12.25
C ARG A 134 4.81 14.93 11.67
N SER A 135 5.32 15.19 10.46
CA SER A 135 5.11 16.46 9.77
C SER A 135 3.66 16.58 9.32
N GLU A 136 3.01 17.71 9.65
CA GLU A 136 1.63 18.02 9.25
C GLU A 136 1.46 17.94 7.72
N TRP A 137 2.41 18.49 6.96
CA TRP A 137 2.42 18.44 5.50
C TRP A 137 2.46 17.02 4.94
N PHE A 138 3.13 16.10 5.63
CA PHE A 138 3.19 14.70 5.19
C PHE A 138 1.86 13.97 5.47
N GLN A 139 1.16 14.33 6.55
CA GLN A 139 -0.17 13.79 6.84
C GLN A 139 -1.20 14.27 5.82
N VAL A 140 -1.19 15.56 5.46
CA VAL A 140 -2.04 16.11 4.40
C VAL A 140 -1.73 15.42 3.06
N ALA A 141 -0.46 15.32 2.67
CA ALA A 141 -0.08 14.65 1.44
C ALA A 141 -0.49 13.16 1.44
N SER A 142 -0.42 12.49 2.59
CA SER A 142 -0.92 11.12 2.75
C SER A 142 -2.43 11.05 2.54
N ALA A 143 -3.22 11.93 3.17
CA ALA A 143 -4.68 11.96 3.04
C ALA A 143 -5.10 12.18 1.57
N VAL A 144 -4.43 13.10 0.88
CA VAL A 144 -4.63 13.37 -0.56
C VAL A 144 -4.24 12.15 -1.42
N GLY A 145 -3.11 11.51 -1.11
CA GLY A 145 -2.69 10.30 -1.82
C GLY A 145 -3.67 9.13 -1.63
N LEU A 146 -4.22 8.99 -0.42
CA LEU A 146 -5.12 7.90 -0.04
C LEU A 146 -6.53 8.06 -0.61
N SER A 147 -7.08 9.28 -0.57
CA SER A 147 -8.35 9.63 -1.21
C SER A 147 -8.31 9.40 -2.73
N SER A 148 -7.13 9.49 -3.35
CA SER A 148 -6.92 9.23 -4.79
C SER A 148 -7.24 7.80 -5.22
N THR A 149 -7.46 6.87 -4.28
CA THR A 149 -7.99 5.52 -4.59
C THR A 149 -9.38 5.57 -5.22
N SER A 150 -10.20 6.61 -4.94
CA SER A 150 -11.47 6.85 -5.63
C SER A 150 -11.30 7.13 -7.13
N ILE A 151 -10.27 7.92 -7.48
CA ILE A 151 -9.90 8.22 -8.86
C ILE A 151 -9.42 6.95 -9.55
N ALA A 152 -8.61 6.13 -8.86
CA ALA A 152 -8.17 4.83 -9.37
C ALA A 152 -9.35 3.92 -9.73
N ALA A 153 -10.39 3.86 -8.89
CA ALA A 153 -11.60 3.08 -9.15
C ALA A 153 -12.33 3.57 -10.41
N CYS A 154 -12.51 4.88 -10.58
CA CYS A 154 -13.18 5.45 -11.76
C CYS A 154 -12.41 5.19 -13.06
N LEU A 155 -11.09 5.37 -13.03
CA LEU A 155 -10.22 5.06 -14.17
C LEU A 155 -10.23 3.57 -14.51
N ALA A 156 -10.28 2.68 -13.52
CA ALA A 156 -10.34 1.24 -13.74
C ALA A 156 -11.66 0.79 -14.38
N ALA A 157 -12.77 1.40 -13.97
CA ALA A 157 -14.10 1.03 -14.40
C ALA A 157 -14.45 1.61 -15.79
N VAL A 158 -14.31 2.92 -15.96
CA VAL A 158 -14.85 3.65 -17.13
C VAL A 158 -13.74 4.19 -18.03
N GLY A 159 -12.51 4.28 -17.54
CA GLY A 159 -11.37 4.88 -18.26
C GLY A 159 -11.33 6.41 -18.19
N GLU A 160 -12.36 7.04 -17.64
CA GLU A 160 -12.49 8.48 -17.46
C GLU A 160 -12.74 8.83 -16.00
N ILE A 161 -12.53 10.10 -15.63
CA ILE A 161 -12.77 10.61 -14.28
C ILE A 161 -14.03 11.47 -14.31
N PRO A 162 -15.18 10.98 -13.81
CA PRO A 162 -16.41 11.77 -13.76
C PRO A 162 -16.24 13.00 -12.87
N GLN A 163 -17.00 14.08 -13.14
CA GLN A 163 -16.93 15.31 -12.34
C GLN A 163 -17.28 15.07 -10.85
N TRP A 164 -18.21 14.16 -10.56
CA TRP A 164 -18.56 13.80 -9.19
C TRP A 164 -17.41 13.08 -8.46
N CYS A 165 -16.52 12.39 -9.19
CA CYS A 165 -15.34 11.72 -8.59
C CYS A 165 -14.38 12.76 -8.03
N TRP A 166 -14.20 13.90 -8.70
CA TRP A 166 -13.41 15.02 -8.17
C TRP A 166 -13.98 15.60 -6.88
N MET A 167 -15.31 15.70 -6.76
CA MET A 167 -15.97 16.11 -5.52
C MET A 167 -15.78 15.08 -4.41
N LEU A 168 -15.95 13.79 -4.71
CA LEU A 168 -15.75 12.72 -3.74
C LEU A 168 -14.30 12.65 -3.25
N TRP A 169 -13.35 12.84 -4.17
CA TRP A 169 -11.93 12.94 -3.84
C TRP A 169 -11.65 14.12 -2.91
N LEU A 170 -12.16 15.31 -3.23
CA LEU A 170 -11.94 16.50 -2.41
C LEU A 170 -12.58 16.36 -1.02
N LEU A 171 -13.78 15.80 -0.93
CA LEU A 171 -14.47 15.53 0.34
C LEU A 171 -13.77 14.49 1.20
N SER A 172 -13.08 13.52 0.60
CA SER A 172 -12.32 12.49 1.33
C SER A 172 -10.89 12.92 1.66
N ALA A 173 -10.40 14.01 1.05
CA ALA A 173 -9.07 14.57 1.29
C ALA A 173 -9.05 15.68 2.35
N LEU A 174 -10.21 16.26 2.68
CA LEU A 174 -10.42 17.28 3.72
C LEU A 174 -10.48 16.65 5.12
#